data_AF-A0A427AFT8-F1
#
_entry.id   AF-A0A427AFT8-F1
#
_cell.length_a   1.000
_cell.length_b   1.000
_cell.length_c   1.000
_cell.angle_alpha   90.00
_cell.angle_beta   90.00
_cell.angle_gamma   90.00
#
_symmetry.space_group_name_H-M   'P 1'
#
loop_
_entity.id
_entity.type
_entity.pdbx_description
1 polymer ?
#
loop_
_entity_poly.entity_id
_entity_poly.type
_entity_poly.pdbx_seq_one_letter_code
_entity_poly.pdbx_strand_id
1 'polypeptide(L)'
;MAERLLMKHLDAPGRWLQEKHRRTLMNKFCGRYLRDKHLHHFIIYGELAQDKYEHNRRLRNPATTAVQQAIHGLAYTVYGKPDVRRLMFEVFDFEQIQPKSQR
;
A
#
# COMPACT_ATOMS: atom_id res chain seq x y z
N MET A 1 -9.72 4.16 -3.65
CA MET A 1 -8.57 3.75 -4.50
C MET A 1 -9.02 3.04 -5.78
N ALA A 2 -9.80 1.94 -5.71
CA ALA A 2 -10.35 1.28 -6.91
C ALA A 2 -11.20 2.23 -7.77
N GLU A 3 -12.07 3.01 -7.12
CA GLU A 3 -12.96 4.00 -7.76
C GLU A 3 -12.20 4.99 -8.65
N ARG A 4 -11.08 5.58 -8.17
CA ARG A 4 -10.31 6.56 -8.94
C ARG A 4 -9.50 5.92 -10.09
N LEU A 5 -8.98 4.70 -9.88
CA LEU A 5 -8.33 3.93 -10.95
C LEU A 5 -9.32 3.61 -12.07
N LEU A 6 -10.55 3.23 -11.71
CA LEU A 6 -11.64 3.00 -12.64
C LEU A 6 -12.04 4.30 -13.37
N MET A 7 -12.23 5.40 -12.64
CA MET A 7 -12.61 6.70 -13.23
C MET A 7 -11.55 7.25 -14.19
N LYS A 8 -10.26 7.04 -13.91
CA LYS A 8 -9.15 7.51 -14.78
C LYS A 8 -8.97 6.63 -16.03
N HIS A 9 -9.40 5.38 -15.98
CA HIS A 9 -9.18 4.39 -17.02
C HIS A 9 -10.47 3.63 -17.31
N LEU A 10 -11.52 4.39 -17.67
CA LEU A 10 -12.86 3.86 -17.91
C LEU A 10 -12.88 2.88 -19.09
N ASP A 11 -11.98 3.08 -20.03
CA ASP A 11 -11.74 2.32 -21.25
C ASP A 11 -10.76 1.15 -21.07
N ALA A 12 -10.10 1.05 -19.92
CA ALA A 12 -9.09 0.02 -19.72
C ALA A 12 -9.69 -1.38 -19.51
N PRO A 13 -9.02 -2.44 -20.00
CA PRO A 13 -9.46 -3.81 -19.78
C PRO A 13 -9.58 -4.15 -18.29
N GLY A 14 -10.66 -4.82 -17.88
CA GLY A 14 -10.92 -5.18 -16.48
C GLY A 14 -9.78 -5.97 -15.82
N ARG A 15 -9.14 -6.88 -16.57
CA ARG A 15 -7.96 -7.63 -16.11
C ARG A 15 -6.77 -6.72 -15.80
N TRP A 16 -6.57 -5.67 -16.59
CA TRP A 16 -5.52 -4.68 -16.34
C TRP A 16 -5.83 -3.86 -15.09
N LEU A 17 -7.09 -3.41 -14.94
CA LEU A 17 -7.54 -2.67 -13.75
C LEU A 17 -7.35 -3.50 -12.47
N GLN A 18 -7.72 -4.78 -12.48
CA GLN A 18 -7.56 -5.68 -11.34
C GLN A 18 -6.10 -5.90 -10.98
N GLU A 19 -5.23 -6.14 -11.97
CA GLU A 19 -3.81 -6.35 -11.72
C GLU A 19 -3.12 -5.08 -11.22
N LYS A 20 -3.50 -3.91 -11.74
CA LYS A 20 -3.01 -2.63 -11.25
C LYS A 20 -3.49 -2.36 -9.84
N HIS A 21 -4.77 -2.55 -9.56
CA HIS A 21 -5.34 -2.41 -8.22
C HIS A 21 -4.58 -3.28 -7.21
N ARG A 22 -4.38 -4.57 -7.54
CA ARG A 22 -3.65 -5.53 -6.70
C ARG A 22 -2.20 -5.12 -6.42
N ARG A 23 -1.47 -4.67 -7.45
CA ARG A 23 -0.07 -4.24 -7.29
C ARG A 23 0.06 -2.97 -6.48
N THR A 24 -0.89 -2.06 -6.64
CA THR A 24 -0.92 -0.78 -5.93
C THR A 24 -1.24 -0.97 -4.44
N LEU A 25 -2.25 -1.78 -4.12
CA LEU A 25 -2.74 -1.91 -2.74
C LEU A 25 -2.05 -2.99 -1.90
N MET A 26 -1.69 -4.14 -2.50
CA MET A 26 -1.36 -5.33 -1.71
C MET A 26 0.12 -5.70 -1.68
N ASN A 27 0.94 -5.31 -2.66
CA ASN A 27 2.28 -5.94 -2.81
C ASN A 27 3.48 -5.02 -3.04
N LYS A 28 3.33 -3.76 -3.44
CA LYS A 28 4.50 -2.94 -3.82
C LYS A 28 4.62 -1.57 -3.14
N PHE A 29 3.50 -0.94 -2.80
CA PHE A 29 3.51 0.44 -2.30
C PHE A 29 3.24 0.53 -0.81
N CYS A 30 2.25 -0.19 -0.28
CA CYS A 30 2.17 -0.41 1.15
C CYS A 30 3.45 -1.11 1.63
N GLY A 31 3.94 -0.94 2.83
CA GLY A 31 5.27 -1.43 3.20
C GLY A 31 6.43 -0.63 2.58
N ARG A 32 6.41 -0.28 1.28
CA ARG A 32 7.41 0.64 0.69
C ARG A 32 7.32 2.03 1.31
N TYR A 33 6.12 2.62 1.41
CA TYR A 33 5.98 3.96 1.99
C TYR A 33 6.45 4.04 3.45
N LEU A 34 6.18 3.01 4.26
CA LEU A 34 6.74 2.92 5.63
C LEU A 34 8.27 2.81 5.63
N ARG A 35 8.87 2.12 4.65
CA ARG A 35 10.33 2.01 4.55
C ARG A 35 10.97 3.30 4.04
N ASP A 36 10.41 3.91 3.01
CA ASP A 36 10.90 5.14 2.39
C ASP A 36 10.83 6.31 3.38
N LYS A 37 9.88 6.31 4.31
CA LYS A 37 9.79 7.28 5.41
C LYS A 37 10.53 6.85 6.70
N HIS A 38 11.30 5.76 6.66
CA HIS A 38 12.02 5.20 7.81
C HIS A 38 11.13 4.84 9.03
N LEU A 39 9.81 4.75 8.83
CA LEU A 39 8.85 4.44 9.90
C LEU A 39 8.87 2.97 10.33
N HIS A 40 9.38 2.09 9.48
CA HIS A 40 9.53 0.67 9.80
C HIS A 40 10.45 0.38 11.01
N HIS A 41 11.30 1.33 11.42
CA HIS A 41 12.12 1.20 12.63
C HIS A 41 11.30 1.27 13.93
N PHE A 42 10.07 1.81 13.87
CA PHE A 42 9.17 1.86 15.03
C PHE A 42 8.32 0.59 15.18
N ILE A 43 8.50 -0.41 14.30
CA ILE A 43 7.81 -1.69 14.42
C ILE A 43 8.51 -2.49 15.53
N ILE A 44 7.80 -2.72 16.62
CA ILE A 44 8.26 -3.56 17.72
C ILE A 44 7.84 -5.00 17.41
N TYR A 45 8.80 -5.91 17.38
CA TYR A 45 8.53 -7.34 17.28
C TYR A 45 8.62 -7.98 18.67
N GLY A 46 7.97 -9.14 18.85
CA GLY A 46 8.19 -9.94 20.06
C GLY A 46 9.64 -10.46 20.11
N GLU A 47 10.17 -10.70 21.31
CA GLU A 47 11.60 -11.04 21.52
C GLU A 47 12.10 -12.19 20.65
N LEU A 48 11.32 -13.27 20.53
CA LEU A 48 11.65 -14.46 19.72
C LEU A 48 11.62 -14.21 18.20
N ALA A 49 11.01 -13.09 17.78
CA ALA A 49 10.76 -12.72 16.40
C ALA A 49 11.69 -11.60 15.94
N GLN A 50 12.10 -10.68 16.83
CA GLN A 50 12.90 -9.48 16.52
C GLN A 50 14.09 -9.81 15.60
N ASP A 51 14.95 -10.72 16.05
CA ASP A 51 16.17 -11.11 15.32
C ASP A 51 15.86 -11.67 13.91
N LYS A 52 14.79 -12.45 13.80
CA LYS A 52 14.33 -13.02 12.51
C LYS A 52 13.85 -11.94 11.54
N TYR A 53 13.12 -10.94 12.01
CA TYR A 53 12.57 -9.88 11.15
C TYR A 53 13.63 -8.81 10.81
N GLU A 54 14.60 -8.54 11.69
CA GLU A 54 15.70 -7.60 11.42
C GLU A 54 16.65 -8.12 10.35
N HIS A 55 17.05 -9.38 10.43
CA HIS A 55 18.06 -9.95 9.53
C HIS A 55 17.46 -10.56 8.26
N ASN A 56 16.16 -10.88 8.23
CA ASN A 56 15.51 -11.51 7.08
C ASN A 56 14.52 -10.58 6.36
N ARG A 57 14.95 -10.03 5.20
CA ARG A 57 14.10 -9.18 4.35
C ARG A 57 12.80 -9.87 3.90
N ARG A 58 12.80 -11.20 3.71
CA ARG A 58 11.61 -11.95 3.28
C ARG A 58 10.54 -12.00 4.36
N LEU A 59 10.93 -11.89 5.64
CA LEU A 59 10.01 -11.81 6.76
C LEU A 59 9.63 -10.35 7.05
N ARG A 60 10.60 -9.44 6.99
CA ARG A 60 10.37 -8.01 7.25
C ARG A 60 9.37 -7.36 6.31
N ASN A 61 9.44 -7.68 5.03
CA ASN A 61 8.58 -7.06 4.02
C ASN A 61 7.08 -7.35 4.26
N PRO A 62 6.66 -8.61 4.46
CA PRO A 62 5.29 -8.94 4.90
C PRO A 62 4.87 -8.22 6.17
N ALA A 63 5.72 -8.18 7.20
CA ALA A 63 5.39 -7.50 8.46
C ALA A 63 5.18 -5.99 8.26
N THR A 64 6.03 -5.34 7.48
CA THR A 64 5.88 -3.91 7.18
C THR A 64 4.58 -3.65 6.39
N THR A 65 4.24 -4.53 5.45
CA THR A 65 2.97 -4.43 4.73
C THR A 65 1.77 -4.61 5.67
N ALA A 66 1.82 -5.58 6.59
CA ALA A 66 0.76 -5.83 7.55
C ALA A 66 0.55 -4.62 8.49
N VAL A 67 1.63 -4.06 9.05
CA VAL A 67 1.55 -2.84 9.88
C VAL A 67 0.95 -1.68 9.10
N GLN A 68 1.30 -1.51 7.83
CA GLN A 68 0.70 -0.45 7.03
C GLN A 68 -0.81 -0.65 6.84
N GLN A 69 -1.26 -1.87 6.57
CA GLN A 69 -2.70 -2.16 6.44
C GLN A 69 -3.43 -1.93 7.76
N ALA A 70 -2.81 -2.26 8.89
CA ALA A 70 -3.37 -1.98 10.22
C ALA A 70 -3.52 -0.47 10.47
N ILE A 71 -2.48 0.32 10.18
CA ILE A 71 -2.54 1.80 10.29
C ILE A 71 -3.62 2.35 9.36
N HIS A 72 -3.73 1.84 8.14
CA HIS A 72 -4.75 2.26 7.18
C HIS A 72 -6.17 1.95 7.68
N GLY A 73 -6.39 0.75 8.21
CA GLY A 73 -7.67 0.34 8.82
C GLY A 73 -8.02 1.20 10.04
N LEU A 74 -7.06 1.42 10.94
CA LEU A 74 -7.24 2.30 12.10
C LEU A 74 -7.61 3.72 11.68
N ALA A 75 -6.96 4.27 10.65
CA ALA A 75 -7.28 5.59 10.14
C ALA A 75 -8.73 5.68 9.65
N TYR A 76 -9.28 4.62 9.04
CA TYR A 76 -10.71 4.60 8.67
C TYR A 76 -11.62 4.63 9.88
N THR A 77 -11.24 3.98 10.98
CA THR A 77 -12.02 3.99 12.23
C THR A 77 -11.99 5.35 12.91
N VAL A 78 -10.85 6.04 12.91
CA VAL A 78 -10.69 7.33 13.61
C VAL A 78 -11.19 8.51 12.80
N TYR A 79 -10.83 8.59 11.51
CA TYR A 79 -11.08 9.77 10.68
C TYR A 79 -12.19 9.57 9.64
N GLY A 80 -12.62 8.32 9.41
CA GLY A 80 -13.65 8.01 8.43
C GLY A 80 -13.17 7.97 6.97
N LYS A 81 -14.04 7.44 6.11
CA LYS A 81 -13.75 7.16 4.69
C LYS A 81 -13.36 8.39 3.85
N PRO A 82 -13.97 9.58 4.01
CA PRO A 82 -13.63 10.75 3.19
C PRO A 82 -12.20 11.24 3.43
N ASP A 83 -11.82 11.45 4.68
CA ASP A 83 -10.51 12.03 5.04
C ASP A 83 -9.36 11.08 4.75
N VAL A 84 -9.53 9.80 5.05
CA VAL A 84 -8.53 8.78 4.70
C VAL A 84 -8.34 8.71 3.19
N ARG A 85 -9.42 8.79 2.39
CA ARG A 85 -9.26 8.82 0.92
C ARG A 85 -8.50 10.05 0.46
N ARG A 86 -8.79 11.23 1.01
CA ARG A 86 -8.06 12.47 0.68
C ARG A 86 -6.57 12.34 1.00
N LEU A 87 -6.24 11.90 2.22
CA LEU A 87 -4.86 11.69 2.67
C LEU A 87 -4.13 10.66 1.80
N MET A 88 -4.79 9.54 1.47
CA MET A 88 -4.19 8.55 0.58
C MET A 88 -3.91 9.13 -0.79
N PHE A 89 -4.77 9.99 -1.33
CA PHE A 89 -4.52 10.61 -2.63
C PHE A 89 -3.43 11.68 -2.60
N GLU A 90 -3.24 12.37 -1.47
CA GLU A 90 -2.22 13.41 -1.30
C GLU A 90 -0.82 12.81 -1.08
N VAL A 91 -0.74 11.72 -0.30
CA VAL A 91 0.54 11.16 0.15
C VAL A 91 1.08 10.06 -0.78
N PHE A 92 0.23 9.43 -1.58
CA PHE A 92 0.62 8.30 -2.41
C PHE A 92 0.53 8.65 -3.90
N ASP A 93 1.59 8.30 -4.64
CA ASP A 93 1.76 8.59 -6.07
C ASP A 93 0.95 7.66 -6.97
N PHE A 94 -0.37 7.60 -6.74
CA PHE A 94 -1.27 6.80 -7.57
C PHE A 94 -1.42 7.33 -9.00
N GLU A 95 -1.05 8.59 -9.23
CA GLU A 95 -1.31 9.29 -10.49
C GLU A 95 -0.37 8.90 -11.63
N GLN A 96 0.80 8.31 -11.35
CA GLN A 96 1.81 7.97 -12.36
C GLN A 96 1.54 6.65 -13.11
N ILE A 97 0.37 6.02 -12.93
CA ILE A 97 0.00 4.77 -13.60
C ILE A 97 -0.54 5.09 -15.00
N GLN A 98 0.27 4.86 -16.05
CA GLN A 98 -0.22 4.87 -17.43
C GLN A 98 -0.57 3.44 -17.91
N PRO A 99 -1.62 3.28 -18.73
CA PRO A 99 -1.87 2.03 -19.44
C PRO A 99 -0.69 1.78 -20.38
N LYS A 100 -0.12 0.57 -20.32
CA LYS A 100 0.82 0.13 -21.35
C LYS A 100 -0.02 -0.18 -22.58
N SER A 101 0.31 0.40 -23.74
CA SER A 101 -0.31 0.05 -25.01
C SER A 101 -0.26 -1.47 -25.16
N GLN A 102 -1.42 -2.11 -25.34
CA GLN A 102 -1.46 -3.52 -25.73
C GLN A 102 -0.75 -3.61 -27.09
N ARG A 103 0.39 -4.31 -27.12
CA ARG A 103 0.95 -4.88 -28.35
C ARG A 103 0.36 -6.26 -28.51
#